data_AF-A0AAN6NZD4-F1
#
_entry.id   AF-A0AAN6NZD4-F1
#
_cell.length_a   1.000
_cell.length_b   1.000
_cell.length_c   1.000
_cell.angle_alpha   90.00
_cell.angle_beta   90.00
_cell.angle_gamma   90.00
#
_symmetry.space_group_name_H-M   'P 1'
#
loop_
_entity.id
_entity.type
_entity.pdbx_description
1 polymer ?
#
loop_
_entity_poly.entity_id
_entity_poly.type
_entity_poly.pdbx_seq_one_letter_code
_entity_poly.pdbx_strand_id
1 'polypeptide(L)'
;MLEARLEQASILKKVVDAIKDLVQDCNFDCNDSGIALQAMDNSHVALVSMMLKTETFSPFRCDRNIALGVNLTSLTKVLRAAQNEDILTLKAEDAPDVLNLVFESSENDRISEYDLKLMDIDQEHLGIPDTEYAATISMPSVEFKRITTDLMAMSESVNIEASKDGVKFSCQGDIGNGSITLRQHNNVEKPAENIEIELSEPVSLTFSLKYLVNFCKASALSSTVKICLSNEVPLLVEYNISASSYLRFYLAPKLTYVGNKIAVFSMQSLGCDVAALNTVQFSNHTGYRQFTGTRVSASEITDLYRGLKQSYLDDFDMMLSGYVPGAPALEAVGEIAKELKEKAQARGKAGSFFWVLDPVMGDNGCLYVAQDVVPVYKGLVRYADLILPNQFEAELLSEVEIVDMPSLTRAISVLHERYAIPHIIITSVSLPDVTTFPSTVTTSAPDSVPGSSAPTPPPPPQEDGGQSQPPRTKILSVVGSTMTSTRQPRAFQISFPAINCYFSGTGDMFSALMLVRMREAVYNTPGDLTERESWLSDDSVDALDLPLAKAAEKVLGSMHEVLTKTAEGMKGRVERVRGFVEEEEEKRLHLMKSKAAELRLVRHLDSLRHPKVEFRARRIECPQSFY
;
A
#
# COMPACT_ATOMS: atom_id res chain seq x y z
N MET A 1 -25.10 35.04 21.59
CA MET A 1 -25.58 33.91 22.40
C MET A 1 -26.08 32.83 21.46
N LEU A 2 -25.88 31.57 21.83
CA LEU A 2 -26.50 30.41 21.19
C LEU A 2 -27.64 29.90 22.08
N GLU A 3 -28.81 29.68 21.48
CA GLU A 3 -29.93 28.93 22.07
C GLU A 3 -30.54 28.05 20.98
N ALA A 4 -30.39 26.73 21.11
CA ALA A 4 -30.87 25.77 20.12
C ALA A 4 -31.67 24.65 20.79
N ARG A 5 -32.98 24.61 20.55
CA ARG A 5 -33.91 23.66 21.17
C ARG A 5 -34.30 22.55 20.19
N LEU A 6 -33.93 21.31 20.49
CA LEU A 6 -34.35 20.09 19.79
C LEU A 6 -35.57 19.49 20.48
N GLU A 7 -36.64 19.23 19.73
CA GLU A 7 -37.85 18.58 20.27
C GLU A 7 -37.58 17.17 20.80
N GLN A 8 -36.56 16.49 20.25
CA GLN A 8 -36.14 15.17 20.70
C GLN A 8 -34.63 15.12 20.91
N ALA A 9 -34.20 14.94 22.17
CA ALA A 9 -32.81 14.74 22.55
C ALA A 9 -32.19 13.49 21.87
N SER A 10 -33.03 12.54 21.44
CA SER A 10 -32.58 11.34 20.72
C SER A 10 -31.81 11.65 19.43
N ILE A 11 -32.08 12.78 18.75
CA ILE A 11 -31.39 13.16 17.52
C ILE A 11 -29.91 13.38 17.81
N LEU A 12 -29.57 14.27 18.75
CA LEU A 12 -28.17 14.56 19.09
C LEU A 12 -27.50 13.34 19.73
N LYS A 13 -28.22 12.55 20.54
CA LYS A 13 -27.72 11.28 21.10
C LYS A 13 -27.25 10.33 20.00
N LYS A 14 -28.10 10.08 19.00
CA LYS A 14 -27.80 9.18 17.88
C LYS A 14 -26.66 9.71 17.01
N VAL A 15 -26.59 11.02 16.79
CA VAL A 15 -25.48 11.67 16.07
C VAL A 15 -24.17 11.44 16.82
N VAL A 16 -24.09 11.79 18.10
CA VAL A 16 -22.88 11.63 18.92
C VAL A 16 -22.46 10.17 19.01
N ASP A 17 -23.42 9.26 19.19
CA ASP A 17 -23.16 7.82 19.21
C ASP A 17 -22.59 7.27 17.90
N ALA A 18 -22.93 7.88 16.75
CA ALA A 18 -22.40 7.48 15.45
C ALA A 18 -20.97 7.98 15.21
N ILE A 19 -20.56 9.10 15.82
CA ILE A 19 -19.28 9.75 15.52
C ILE A 19 -18.19 9.55 16.59
N LYS A 20 -18.57 9.25 17.85
CA LYS A 20 -17.64 9.14 19.00
C LYS A 20 -16.51 8.12 18.84
N ASP A 21 -16.70 7.11 17.98
CA ASP A 21 -15.70 6.07 17.73
C ASP A 21 -14.74 6.43 16.59
N LEU A 22 -15.04 7.49 15.83
CA LEU A 22 -14.16 8.04 14.81
C LEU A 22 -13.32 9.19 15.39
N VAL A 23 -13.95 10.05 16.19
CA VAL A 23 -13.39 11.31 16.67
C VAL A 23 -13.61 11.43 18.18
N GLN A 24 -12.59 11.85 18.92
CA GLN A 24 -12.67 12.05 20.37
C GLN A 24 -13.07 13.50 20.72
N ASP A 25 -12.43 14.47 20.06
CA ASP A 25 -12.59 15.90 20.30
C ASP A 25 -12.87 16.60 18.97
N CYS A 26 -13.86 17.50 18.94
CA CYS A 26 -14.27 18.22 17.74
C CYS A 26 -14.96 19.54 18.05
N ASN A 27 -14.96 20.46 17.10
CA ASN A 27 -15.78 21.67 17.16
C ASN A 27 -17.19 21.42 16.59
N PHE A 28 -18.19 21.93 17.33
CA PHE A 28 -19.52 22.19 16.79
C PHE A 28 -19.61 23.67 16.41
N ASP A 29 -19.59 23.94 15.11
CA ASP A 29 -19.62 25.30 14.56
C ASP A 29 -21.07 25.74 14.41
N CYS A 30 -21.46 26.71 15.22
CA CYS A 30 -22.81 27.26 15.27
C CYS A 30 -22.85 28.59 14.51
N ASN A 31 -23.78 28.73 13.57
CA ASN A 31 -24.02 29.96 12.81
C ASN A 31 -25.51 30.11 12.48
N ASP A 32 -25.85 31.08 11.64
CA ASP A 32 -27.22 31.36 11.18
C ASP A 32 -27.85 30.23 10.34
N SER A 33 -27.03 29.34 9.78
CA SER A 33 -27.46 28.21 8.97
C SER A 33 -27.75 26.95 9.80
N GLY A 34 -27.22 26.88 11.03
CA GLY A 34 -27.45 25.77 11.95
C GLY A 34 -26.21 25.41 12.77
N ILE A 35 -26.10 24.13 13.14
CA ILE A 35 -24.95 23.56 13.84
C ILE A 35 -24.25 22.57 12.90
N ALA A 36 -23.00 22.86 12.56
CA ALA A 36 -22.16 22.01 11.74
C ALA A 36 -21.06 21.34 12.58
N LEU A 37 -20.57 20.21 12.10
CA LEU A 37 -19.38 19.56 12.64
C LEU A 37 -18.65 18.92 11.48
N GLN A 38 -17.35 19.16 11.40
CA GLN A 38 -16.48 18.46 10.47
C GLN A 38 -15.28 17.97 11.24
N ALA A 39 -14.87 16.71 11.10
CA ALA A 39 -13.69 16.20 11.77
C ALA A 39 -13.09 14.97 11.07
N MET A 40 -11.77 14.82 11.15
CA MET A 40 -11.06 13.65 10.65
C MET A 40 -10.78 12.66 11.77
N ASP A 41 -10.72 11.38 11.43
CA ASP A 41 -10.22 10.37 12.33
C ASP A 41 -8.70 10.51 12.56
N ASN A 42 -8.18 9.89 13.63
CA ASN A 42 -6.76 9.94 13.98
C ASN A 42 -5.82 9.41 12.88
N SER A 43 -6.32 8.63 11.92
CA SER A 43 -5.52 8.12 10.80
C SER A 43 -5.58 9.00 9.55
N HIS A 44 -6.42 10.03 9.54
CA HIS A 44 -6.71 10.90 8.38
C HIS A 44 -7.14 10.11 7.13
N VAL A 45 -7.96 9.08 7.32
CA VAL A 45 -8.51 8.22 6.26
C VAL A 45 -10.02 8.40 6.13
N ALA A 46 -10.68 8.73 7.23
CA ALA A 46 -12.10 9.02 7.27
C ALA A 46 -12.35 10.45 7.74
N LEU A 47 -13.32 11.11 7.08
CA LEU A 47 -13.82 12.42 7.44
C LEU A 47 -15.31 12.27 7.78
N VAL A 48 -15.74 12.85 8.89
CA VAL A 48 -17.15 13.04 9.19
C VAL A 48 -17.53 14.50 8.93
N SER A 49 -18.70 14.71 8.33
CA SER A 49 -19.32 16.00 8.11
C SER A 49 -20.79 15.91 8.48
N MET A 50 -21.22 16.72 9.45
CA MET A 50 -22.58 16.78 9.95
C MET A 50 -23.11 18.20 9.76
N MET A 51 -24.37 18.30 9.37
CA MET A 51 -25.10 19.56 9.33
C MET A 51 -26.49 19.36 9.94
N LEU A 52 -26.78 20.06 11.03
CA LEU A 52 -28.13 20.22 11.58
C LEU A 52 -28.60 21.63 11.25
N LYS A 53 -29.46 21.77 10.24
CA LYS A 53 -30.01 23.07 9.85
C LYS A 53 -30.94 23.64 10.92
N THR A 54 -31.11 24.96 10.91
CA THR A 54 -32.02 25.70 11.80
C THR A 54 -33.43 25.13 11.87
N GLU A 55 -33.96 24.61 10.77
CA GLU A 55 -35.26 23.92 10.65
C GLU A 55 -35.40 22.70 11.59
N THR A 56 -34.29 22.13 12.05
CA THR A 56 -34.26 20.99 12.98
C THR A 56 -34.55 21.42 14.43
N PHE A 57 -34.52 22.72 14.71
CA PHE A 57 -34.62 23.29 16.05
C PHE A 57 -35.84 24.22 16.17
N SER A 58 -36.43 24.29 17.36
CA SER A 58 -37.61 25.10 17.66
C SER A 58 -37.61 25.54 19.13
N PRO A 59 -37.15 26.77 19.49
CA PRO A 59 -36.53 27.79 18.63
C PRO A 59 -35.02 27.56 18.38
N PHE A 60 -34.49 28.27 17.38
CA PHE A 60 -33.05 28.40 17.12
C PHE A 60 -32.64 29.88 17.11
N ARG A 61 -31.57 30.20 17.82
CA ARG A 61 -30.96 31.52 17.83
C ARG A 61 -29.45 31.39 17.94
N CYS A 62 -28.71 32.01 17.02
CA CYS A 62 -27.26 32.10 17.05
C CYS A 62 -26.86 33.52 16.66
N ASP A 63 -26.50 34.36 17.63
CA ASP A 63 -26.25 35.79 17.36
C ASP A 63 -24.92 36.05 16.62
N ARG A 64 -23.95 35.14 16.76
CA ARG A 64 -22.60 35.20 16.17
C ARG A 64 -22.10 33.79 15.89
N ASN A 65 -21.15 33.66 14.97
CA ASN A 65 -20.48 32.39 14.74
C ASN A 65 -19.70 31.99 16.00
N ILE A 66 -20.03 30.83 16.56
CA ILE A 66 -19.44 30.30 17.79
C ILE A 66 -18.98 28.87 17.49
N ALA A 67 -17.72 28.58 17.81
CA ALA A 67 -17.17 27.22 17.77
C ALA A 67 -17.21 26.63 19.19
N LEU A 68 -17.88 25.50 19.36
CA LEU A 68 -17.97 24.80 20.64
C LEU A 68 -17.05 23.57 20.60
N GLY A 69 -15.84 23.69 21.14
CA GLY A 69 -14.92 22.56 21.23
C GLY A 69 -15.32 21.61 22.35
N VAL A 70 -15.70 20.38 21.96
CA VAL A 70 -16.32 19.41 22.86
C VAL A 70 -15.62 18.06 22.78
N ASN A 71 -15.33 17.48 23.95
CA ASN A 71 -14.96 16.08 24.08
C ASN A 71 -16.22 15.20 23.97
N LEU A 72 -16.31 14.39 22.91
CA LEU A 72 -17.49 13.56 22.60
C LEU A 72 -17.75 12.47 23.63
N THR A 73 -16.71 12.00 24.35
CA THR A 73 -16.90 11.04 25.45
C THR A 73 -17.63 11.68 26.63
N SER A 74 -17.29 12.92 26.98
CA SER A 74 -17.96 13.69 28.02
C SER A 74 -19.38 14.07 27.62
N LEU A 75 -19.57 14.54 26.38
CA LEU A 75 -20.90 14.82 25.84
C LEU A 75 -21.80 13.59 25.86
N THR A 76 -21.28 12.42 25.46
CA THR A 76 -22.02 11.15 25.52
C THR A 76 -22.50 10.83 26.95
N LYS A 77 -21.68 11.09 27.98
CA LYS A 77 -22.07 10.86 29.38
C LYS A 77 -23.21 11.78 29.82
N VAL A 78 -23.17 13.06 29.43
CA VAL A 78 -24.24 14.02 29.73
C VAL A 78 -25.53 13.63 29.00
N LEU A 79 -25.44 13.33 27.71
CA LEU A 79 -26.58 12.93 26.88
C LEU A 79 -27.26 11.63 27.35
N ARG A 80 -26.57 10.76 28.08
CA ARG A 80 -27.16 9.55 28.70
C ARG A 80 -28.15 9.85 29.82
N ALA A 81 -28.11 11.05 30.41
CA ALA A 81 -29.03 11.43 31.48
C ALA A 81 -30.47 11.69 31.01
N ALA A 82 -30.64 11.93 29.70
CA ALA A 82 -31.93 12.23 29.07
C ALA A 82 -32.62 10.98 28.53
N GLN A 83 -33.94 10.95 28.59
CA GLN A 83 -34.77 10.02 27.81
C GLN A 83 -34.77 10.43 26.33
N ASN A 84 -35.28 9.55 25.46
CA ASN A 84 -35.27 9.80 24.01
C ASN A 84 -36.27 10.88 23.59
N GLU A 85 -37.40 10.97 24.30
CA GLU A 85 -38.49 11.94 24.07
C GLU A 85 -38.34 13.23 24.89
N ASP A 86 -37.24 13.38 25.64
CA ASP A 86 -36.93 14.63 26.34
C ASP A 86 -36.57 15.70 25.31
N ILE A 87 -36.98 16.94 25.58
CA ILE A 87 -36.60 18.11 24.82
C ILE A 87 -35.20 18.54 25.28
N LEU A 88 -34.29 18.80 24.34
CA LEU A 88 -32.93 19.25 24.64
C LEU A 88 -32.73 20.69 24.19
N THR A 89 -32.34 21.58 25.10
CA THR A 89 -31.92 22.94 24.79
C THR A 89 -30.42 23.11 25.02
N LEU A 90 -29.68 23.52 23.99
CA LEU A 90 -28.27 23.89 24.06
C LEU A 90 -28.14 25.40 24.24
N LYS A 91 -27.39 25.84 25.26
CA LYS A 91 -27.15 27.26 25.55
C LYS A 91 -25.67 27.55 25.70
N ALA A 92 -25.20 28.61 25.05
CA ALA A 92 -23.84 29.11 25.19
C ALA A 92 -23.78 30.63 25.04
N GLU A 93 -22.89 31.28 25.80
CA GLU A 93 -22.62 32.72 25.68
C GLU A 93 -21.75 33.03 24.44
N ASP A 94 -21.44 34.31 24.19
CA ASP A 94 -20.65 34.72 23.00
C ASP A 94 -19.19 34.25 23.04
N ALA A 95 -18.61 34.13 24.23
CA ALA A 95 -17.27 33.58 24.47
C ALA A 95 -17.40 32.49 25.55
N PRO A 96 -17.91 31.30 25.18
CA PRO A 96 -18.34 30.33 26.17
C PRO A 96 -17.15 29.51 26.69
N ASP A 97 -17.00 29.47 28.02
CA ASP A 97 -16.15 28.47 28.70
C ASP A 97 -16.90 27.15 28.94
N VAL A 98 -18.25 27.21 28.88
CA VAL A 98 -19.16 26.13 29.23
C VAL A 98 -20.33 26.09 28.24
N LEU A 99 -20.69 24.89 27.79
CA LEU A 99 -21.93 24.60 27.10
C LEU A 99 -22.95 24.06 28.11
N ASN A 100 -24.09 24.73 28.21
CA ASN A 100 -25.18 24.34 29.08
C ASN A 100 -26.19 23.49 28.30
N LEU A 101 -26.51 22.30 28.84
CA LEU A 101 -27.47 21.36 28.28
C LEU A 101 -28.66 21.22 29.23
N VAL A 102 -29.84 21.67 28.79
CA VAL A 102 -31.09 21.57 29.54
C VAL A 102 -31.97 20.49 28.91
N PHE A 103 -32.36 19.52 29.72
CA PHE A 103 -33.30 18.46 29.35
C PHE A 103 -34.64 18.68 30.05
N GLU A 104 -35.71 18.78 29.27
CA GLU A 104 -37.08 18.93 29.76
C GLU A 104 -37.87 17.69 29.37
N SER A 105 -38.44 17.00 30.36
CA SER A 105 -39.31 15.86 30.09
C SER A 105 -40.65 16.31 29.51
N SER A 106 -41.14 15.57 28.52
CA SER A 106 -42.45 15.82 27.91
C SER A 106 -43.60 15.23 28.71
N GLU A 107 -43.34 14.27 29.61
CA GLU A 107 -44.36 13.56 30.39
C GLU A 107 -44.53 14.09 31.82
N ASN A 108 -43.49 14.68 32.38
CA ASN A 108 -43.49 15.18 33.76
C ASN A 108 -42.69 16.46 33.88
N ASP A 109 -42.89 17.20 34.97
CA ASP A 109 -42.27 18.51 35.22
C ASP A 109 -40.79 18.40 35.66
N ARG A 110 -40.06 17.44 35.07
CA ARG A 110 -38.66 17.20 35.37
C ARG A 110 -37.79 17.99 34.41
N ILE A 111 -36.97 18.87 34.98
CA ILE A 111 -35.93 19.62 34.27
C ILE A 111 -34.58 19.19 34.83
N SER A 112 -33.63 18.86 33.95
CA SER A 112 -32.25 18.52 34.31
C SER A 112 -31.29 19.40 33.55
N GLU A 113 -30.35 20.04 34.25
CA GLU A 113 -29.39 20.99 33.68
C GLU A 113 -27.97 20.49 33.92
N TYR A 114 -27.14 20.52 32.88
CA TYR A 114 -25.76 20.03 32.92
C TYR A 114 -24.82 21.01 32.23
N ASP A 115 -23.73 21.34 32.92
CA ASP A 115 -22.68 22.19 32.40
C ASP A 115 -21.52 21.33 31.88
N LEU A 116 -21.22 21.47 30.59
CA LEU A 116 -20.10 20.79 29.93
C LEU A 116 -19.01 21.81 29.63
N LYS A 117 -17.82 21.61 30.20
CA LYS A 117 -16.66 22.46 29.93
C LYS A 117 -16.24 22.34 28.47
N LEU A 118 -16.01 23.50 27.85
CA LEU A 118 -15.50 23.61 26.49
C LEU A 118 -13.97 23.58 26.50
N MET A 119 -13.41 23.36 25.32
CA MET A 119 -11.96 23.31 25.09
C MET A 119 -11.63 24.01 23.78
N ASP A 120 -10.47 24.64 23.73
CA ASP A 120 -9.95 25.23 22.51
C ASP A 120 -9.39 24.13 21.60
N ILE A 121 -10.02 23.94 20.45
CA ILE A 121 -9.59 22.97 19.45
C ILE A 121 -9.26 23.73 18.17
N ASP A 122 -7.97 23.76 17.82
CA ASP A 122 -7.52 24.27 16.53
C ASP A 122 -7.92 23.29 15.44
N GLN A 123 -8.96 23.63 14.68
CA GLN A 123 -9.51 22.78 13.64
C GLN A 123 -9.47 23.47 12.28
N GLU A 124 -8.74 22.88 11.34
CA GLU A 124 -8.76 23.30 9.93
C GLU A 124 -9.98 22.72 9.22
N HIS A 125 -10.83 23.61 8.69
CA HIS A 125 -11.92 23.20 7.81
C HIS A 125 -11.40 22.77 6.45
N LEU A 126 -11.81 21.58 6.02
CA LEU A 126 -11.55 21.07 4.70
C LEU A 126 -12.70 21.47 3.76
N GLY A 127 -12.36 22.16 2.67
CA GLY A 127 -13.31 22.39 1.58
C GLY A 127 -13.68 21.07 0.92
N ILE A 128 -14.95 20.68 1.03
CA ILE A 128 -15.49 19.51 0.32
C ILE A 128 -15.99 20.02 -1.05
N PRO A 129 -15.38 19.62 -2.17
CA PRO A 129 -15.81 20.07 -3.49
C PRO A 129 -17.12 19.38 -3.92
N ASP A 130 -17.94 20.09 -4.67
CA ASP A 130 -19.07 19.49 -5.39
C ASP A 130 -18.50 18.50 -6.41
N THR A 131 -18.85 17.23 -6.23
CA THR A 131 -18.23 16.11 -6.96
C THR A 131 -19.32 15.31 -7.68
N GLU A 132 -19.05 14.97 -8.94
CA GLU A 132 -19.87 14.01 -9.69
C GLU A 132 -19.39 12.58 -9.38
N TYR A 133 -20.33 11.73 -8.97
CA TYR A 133 -20.05 10.34 -8.64
C TYR A 133 -20.39 9.42 -9.83
N ALA A 134 -19.57 8.39 -10.02
CA ALA A 134 -19.74 7.36 -11.05
C ALA A 134 -20.94 6.46 -10.76
N ALA A 135 -21.17 6.16 -9.48
CA ALA A 135 -22.32 5.39 -9.03
C ALA A 135 -22.90 5.99 -7.75
N THR A 136 -24.23 6.08 -7.70
CA THR A 136 -25.00 6.49 -6.52
C THR A 136 -25.99 5.38 -6.18
N ILE A 137 -25.90 4.85 -4.96
CA ILE A 137 -26.75 3.76 -4.49
C ILE A 137 -27.51 4.21 -3.25
N SER A 138 -28.84 4.14 -3.30
CA SER A 138 -29.72 4.31 -2.14
C SER A 138 -30.27 2.94 -1.73
N MET A 139 -30.13 2.58 -0.46
CA MET A 139 -30.59 1.29 0.08
C MET A 139 -31.02 1.38 1.54
N PRO A 140 -31.70 0.37 2.10
CA PRO A 140 -32.05 0.35 3.52
C PRO A 140 -30.79 0.33 4.41
N SER A 141 -30.75 1.20 5.41
CA SER A 141 -29.59 1.34 6.32
C SER A 141 -29.33 0.08 7.16
N VAL A 142 -30.39 -0.69 7.43
CA VAL A 142 -30.33 -1.97 8.11
C VAL A 142 -29.68 -3.04 7.23
N GLU A 143 -29.95 -3.02 5.92
CA GLU A 143 -29.35 -3.95 4.96
C GLU A 143 -27.85 -3.69 4.82
N PHE A 144 -27.46 -2.42 4.63
CA PHE A 144 -26.05 -2.05 4.56
C PHE A 144 -25.27 -2.42 5.84
N LYS A 145 -25.90 -2.22 7.01
CA LYS A 145 -25.34 -2.65 8.30
C LYS A 145 -25.17 -4.16 8.38
N ARG A 146 -26.13 -4.94 7.90
CA ARG A 146 -26.05 -6.40 7.86
C ARG A 146 -24.88 -6.84 6.96
N ILE A 147 -24.84 -6.36 5.72
CA ILE A 147 -23.78 -6.67 4.74
C ILE A 147 -22.39 -6.36 5.32
N THR A 148 -22.18 -5.16 5.86
CA THR A 148 -20.87 -4.76 6.41
C THR A 148 -20.48 -5.58 7.64
N THR A 149 -21.44 -5.96 8.49
CA THR A 149 -21.16 -6.80 9.67
C THR A 149 -20.86 -8.25 9.27
N ASP A 150 -21.63 -8.81 8.35
CA ASP A 150 -21.47 -10.19 7.85
C ASP A 150 -20.10 -10.36 7.17
N LEU A 151 -19.73 -9.41 6.30
CA LEU A 151 -18.43 -9.45 5.62
C LEU A 151 -17.26 -9.17 6.57
N MET A 152 -17.46 -8.39 7.65
CA MET A 152 -16.41 -8.13 8.65
C MET A 152 -15.99 -9.39 9.42
N ALA A 153 -16.90 -10.35 9.59
CA ALA A 153 -16.59 -11.64 10.20
C ALA A 153 -15.63 -12.48 9.33
N MET A 154 -15.61 -12.23 8.01
CA MET A 154 -14.78 -12.95 7.05
C MET A 154 -13.49 -12.20 6.73
N SER A 155 -13.54 -10.87 6.65
CA SER A 155 -12.47 -10.04 6.09
C SER A 155 -12.41 -8.65 6.74
N GLU A 156 -11.23 -8.02 6.73
CA GLU A 156 -11.07 -6.62 7.14
C GLU A 156 -11.36 -5.61 6.01
N SER A 157 -11.49 -6.08 4.76
CA SER A 157 -11.77 -5.25 3.59
C SER A 157 -12.96 -5.77 2.79
N VAL A 158 -13.67 -4.84 2.15
CA VAL A 158 -14.73 -5.14 1.19
C VAL A 158 -14.43 -4.45 -0.12
N ASN A 159 -14.58 -5.18 -1.22
CA ASN A 159 -14.68 -4.59 -2.53
C ASN A 159 -16.15 -4.30 -2.82
N ILE A 160 -16.45 -3.04 -3.16
CA ILE A 160 -17.76 -2.58 -3.58
C ILE A 160 -17.68 -2.32 -5.07
N GLU A 161 -18.42 -3.09 -5.84
CA GLU A 161 -18.50 -3.04 -7.30
C GLU A 161 -19.91 -2.61 -7.70
N ALA A 162 -20.05 -1.51 -8.45
CA ALA A 162 -21.30 -1.09 -9.06
C ALA A 162 -21.21 -1.26 -10.58
N SER A 163 -22.14 -2.04 -11.14
CA SER A 163 -22.20 -2.35 -12.57
C SER A 163 -23.67 -2.37 -13.04
N LYS A 164 -23.88 -2.69 -14.33
CA LYS A 164 -25.24 -2.82 -14.89
C LYS A 164 -26.05 -3.94 -14.23
N ASP A 165 -25.38 -4.93 -13.62
CA ASP A 165 -26.02 -6.06 -12.96
C ASP A 165 -26.46 -5.76 -11.52
N GLY A 166 -26.10 -4.60 -10.98
CA GLY A 166 -26.39 -4.15 -9.62
C GLY A 166 -25.14 -3.72 -8.85
N VAL A 167 -25.24 -3.68 -7.53
CA VAL A 167 -24.11 -3.43 -6.62
C VAL A 167 -23.72 -4.72 -5.91
N LYS A 168 -22.43 -5.03 -5.93
CA LYS A 168 -21.86 -6.23 -5.35
C LYS A 168 -20.86 -5.86 -4.27
N PHE A 169 -21.05 -6.45 -3.09
CA PHE A 169 -20.14 -6.38 -1.96
C PHE A 169 -19.42 -7.73 -1.87
N SER A 170 -18.10 -7.73 -1.99
CA SER A 170 -17.31 -8.97 -1.96
C SER A 170 -16.12 -8.86 -1.04
N CYS A 171 -15.77 -9.98 -0.40
CA CYS A 171 -14.61 -10.09 0.45
C CYS A 171 -14.03 -11.52 0.38
N GLN A 172 -12.75 -11.67 0.69
CA GLN A 172 -12.05 -12.95 0.58
C GLN A 172 -11.13 -13.15 1.79
N GLY A 173 -11.64 -13.83 2.82
CA GLY A 173 -10.96 -14.06 4.09
C GLY A 173 -10.20 -15.39 4.17
N ASP A 174 -9.41 -15.55 5.23
CA ASP A 174 -8.70 -16.81 5.52
C ASP A 174 -9.68 -17.99 5.75
N ILE A 175 -10.89 -17.69 6.23
CA ILE A 175 -11.95 -18.68 6.48
C ILE A 175 -12.79 -18.99 5.24
N GLY A 176 -12.70 -18.19 4.18
CA GLY A 176 -13.51 -18.33 2.96
C GLY A 176 -13.89 -17.00 2.31
N ASN A 177 -14.63 -17.09 1.21
CA ASN A 177 -15.05 -15.95 0.39
C ASN A 177 -16.52 -15.61 0.62
N GLY A 178 -16.85 -14.33 0.69
CA GLY A 178 -18.21 -13.82 0.81
C GLY A 178 -18.54 -12.89 -0.36
N SER A 179 -19.72 -13.05 -0.95
CA SER A 179 -20.22 -12.12 -1.96
C SER A 179 -21.72 -11.92 -1.82
N ILE A 180 -22.15 -10.67 -1.78
CA ILE A 180 -23.55 -10.25 -1.68
C ILE A 180 -23.82 -9.32 -2.85
N THR A 181 -24.84 -9.61 -3.66
CA THR A 181 -25.23 -8.78 -4.81
C THR A 181 -26.64 -8.26 -4.59
N LEU A 182 -26.78 -6.94 -4.61
CA LEU A 182 -28.05 -6.24 -4.57
C LEU A 182 -28.39 -5.73 -5.97
N ARG A 183 -29.61 -6.00 -6.41
CA ARG A 183 -30.16 -5.49 -7.67
C ARG A 183 -31.16 -4.38 -7.37
N GLN A 184 -31.38 -3.51 -8.35
CA GLN A 184 -32.40 -2.49 -8.25
C GLN A 184 -33.76 -3.12 -7.96
N HIS A 185 -34.44 -2.63 -6.93
CA HIS A 185 -35.71 -3.17 -6.46
C HIS A 185 -36.61 -2.02 -6.00
N ASN A 186 -37.87 -2.03 -6.45
CA ASN A 186 -38.85 -1.02 -6.09
C ASN A 186 -40.13 -1.69 -5.56
N ASN A 187 -40.48 -1.37 -4.33
CA ASN A 187 -41.65 -1.81 -3.60
C ASN A 187 -42.57 -0.61 -3.32
N VAL A 188 -43.73 -0.58 -3.97
CA VAL A 188 -44.70 0.53 -3.87
C VAL A 188 -45.33 0.62 -2.47
N GLU A 189 -45.48 -0.52 -1.77
CA GLU A 189 -46.10 -0.55 -0.44
C GLU A 189 -45.13 -0.14 0.66
N LYS A 190 -43.83 -0.37 0.45
CA LYS A 190 -42.77 -0.02 1.42
C LYS A 190 -41.58 0.65 0.75
N PRO A 191 -41.68 1.95 0.43
CA PRO A 191 -40.61 2.68 -0.26
C PRO A 191 -39.26 2.68 0.49
N ALA A 192 -39.28 2.55 1.82
CA ALA A 192 -38.07 2.49 2.64
C ALA A 192 -37.26 1.18 2.46
N GLU A 193 -37.83 0.15 1.83
CA GLU A 193 -37.15 -1.11 1.48
C GLU A 193 -36.55 -1.08 0.06
N ASN A 194 -36.70 0.02 -0.67
CA ASN A 194 -36.23 0.15 -2.05
C ASN A 194 -34.70 0.18 -2.16
N ILE A 195 -34.21 -0.32 -3.29
CA ILE A 195 -32.81 -0.21 -3.70
C ILE A 195 -32.78 0.51 -5.04
N GLU A 196 -32.23 1.72 -5.04
CA GLU A 196 -32.07 2.57 -6.22
C GLU A 196 -30.58 2.64 -6.57
N ILE A 197 -30.25 2.43 -7.85
CA ILE A 197 -28.88 2.43 -8.34
C ILE A 197 -28.85 3.34 -9.56
N GLU A 198 -28.16 4.47 -9.43
CA GLU A 198 -27.85 5.37 -10.54
C GLU A 198 -26.39 5.13 -10.93
N LEU A 199 -26.16 4.69 -12.17
CA LEU A 199 -24.84 4.34 -12.67
C LEU A 199 -24.51 5.17 -13.91
N SER A 200 -23.50 6.03 -13.80
CA SER A 200 -22.90 6.75 -14.91
C SER A 200 -21.82 5.89 -15.58
N GLU A 201 -20.93 5.30 -14.79
CA GLU A 201 -19.87 4.40 -15.25
C GLU A 201 -19.61 3.27 -14.22
N PRO A 202 -19.18 2.07 -14.66
CA PRO A 202 -18.83 0.99 -13.74
C PRO A 202 -17.66 1.37 -12.82
N VAL A 203 -17.79 1.07 -11.53
CA VAL A 203 -16.77 1.40 -10.52
C VAL A 203 -16.57 0.23 -9.58
N SER A 204 -15.31 -0.08 -9.25
CA SER A 204 -14.96 -1.13 -8.29
C SER A 204 -13.83 -0.65 -7.38
N LEU A 205 -14.14 -0.47 -6.10
CA LEU A 205 -13.22 0.10 -5.12
C LEU A 205 -13.20 -0.73 -3.84
N THR A 206 -12.05 -0.75 -3.17
CA THR A 206 -11.83 -1.53 -1.95
C THR A 206 -11.75 -0.61 -0.75
N PHE A 207 -12.51 -0.92 0.30
CA PHE A 207 -12.61 -0.12 1.52
C PHE A 207 -12.37 -0.97 2.76
N SER A 208 -12.04 -0.31 3.88
CA SER A 208 -11.92 -0.98 5.18
C SER A 208 -13.29 -1.20 5.81
N LEU A 209 -13.63 -2.45 6.10
CA LEU A 209 -14.89 -2.83 6.76
C LEU A 209 -15.01 -2.25 8.16
N LYS A 210 -13.89 -2.07 8.88
CA LYS A 210 -13.88 -1.43 10.21
C LYS A 210 -14.52 -0.04 10.19
N TYR A 211 -14.19 0.79 9.19
CA TYR A 211 -14.78 2.12 9.07
C TYR A 211 -16.24 2.05 8.66
N LEU A 212 -16.58 1.19 7.70
CA LEU A 212 -17.97 1.03 7.25
C LEU A 212 -18.89 0.55 8.38
N VAL A 213 -18.45 -0.40 9.19
CA VAL A 213 -19.20 -0.87 10.37
C VAL A 213 -19.37 0.25 11.41
N ASN A 214 -18.37 1.12 11.58
CA ASN A 214 -18.53 2.31 12.41
C ASN A 214 -19.55 3.29 11.82
N PHE A 215 -19.53 3.54 10.51
CA PHE A 215 -20.51 4.43 9.86
C PHE A 215 -21.94 3.88 9.99
N CYS A 216 -22.12 2.55 9.95
CA CYS A 216 -23.38 1.87 10.19
C CYS A 216 -23.99 2.08 11.59
N LYS A 217 -23.29 2.72 12.54
CA LYS A 217 -23.89 3.19 13.80
C LYS A 217 -24.90 4.31 13.56
N ALA A 218 -24.77 5.06 12.47
CA ALA A 218 -25.72 6.08 12.03
C ALA A 218 -27.05 5.51 11.50
N SER A 219 -27.21 4.20 11.32
CA SER A 219 -28.48 3.59 10.88
C SER A 219 -29.66 3.87 11.84
N ALA A 220 -29.41 4.35 13.07
CA ALA A 220 -30.46 4.80 13.99
C ALA A 220 -31.05 6.19 13.62
N LEU A 221 -30.36 6.97 12.77
CA LEU A 221 -30.76 8.31 12.32
C LEU A 221 -31.66 8.25 11.09
N SER A 222 -31.42 7.31 10.18
CA SER A 222 -32.13 7.19 8.91
C SER A 222 -32.44 5.73 8.59
N SER A 223 -33.64 5.47 8.06
CA SER A 223 -34.05 4.14 7.55
C SER A 223 -33.32 3.78 6.25
N THR A 224 -32.83 4.77 5.50
CA THR A 224 -32.07 4.60 4.26
C THR A 224 -30.65 5.17 4.39
N VAL A 225 -29.73 4.63 3.61
CA VAL A 225 -28.35 5.11 3.46
C VAL A 225 -28.06 5.33 1.99
N LYS A 226 -27.38 6.43 1.66
CA LYS A 226 -26.91 6.74 0.32
C LYS A 226 -25.40 6.55 0.25
N ILE A 227 -24.93 5.79 -0.73
CA ILE A 227 -23.51 5.48 -0.94
C ILE A 227 -23.12 5.98 -2.33
N CYS A 228 -22.09 6.81 -2.43
CA CYS A 228 -21.61 7.35 -3.70
C CYS A 228 -20.14 6.96 -3.93
N LEU A 229 -19.84 6.44 -5.12
CA LEU A 229 -18.52 5.91 -5.50
C LEU A 229 -18.00 6.59 -6.77
N SER A 230 -16.69 6.83 -6.82
CA SER A 230 -15.94 7.23 -8.02
C SER A 230 -14.46 6.94 -7.82
N ASN A 231 -13.71 6.64 -8.89
CA ASN A 231 -12.33 6.18 -8.81
C ASN A 231 -11.35 7.21 -8.21
N GLU A 232 -11.67 8.49 -8.32
CA GLU A 232 -10.76 9.59 -7.95
C GLU A 232 -11.15 10.32 -6.67
N VAL A 233 -12.29 9.98 -6.06
CA VAL A 233 -12.76 10.64 -4.84
C VAL A 233 -13.10 9.64 -3.73
N PRO A 234 -13.07 10.06 -2.46
CA PRO A 234 -13.48 9.21 -1.35
C PRO A 234 -14.91 8.68 -1.50
N LEU A 235 -15.17 7.50 -0.96
CA LEU A 235 -16.51 6.97 -0.80
C LEU A 235 -17.32 7.91 0.09
N LEU A 236 -18.49 8.34 -0.37
CA LEU A 236 -19.46 9.05 0.45
C LEU A 236 -20.50 8.07 0.99
N VAL A 237 -20.72 8.06 2.30
CA VAL A 237 -21.83 7.38 2.98
C VAL A 237 -22.66 8.44 3.71
N GLU A 238 -23.89 8.65 3.28
CA GLU A 238 -24.79 9.70 3.75
C GLU A 238 -26.03 9.11 4.42
N TYR A 239 -26.36 9.65 5.60
CA TYR A 239 -27.60 9.41 6.33
C TYR A 239 -28.35 10.75 6.46
N ASN A 240 -29.58 10.81 5.93
CA ASN A 240 -30.43 11.99 6.06
C ASN A 240 -31.13 12.00 7.42
N ILE A 241 -30.98 13.09 8.17
CA ILE A 241 -31.59 13.27 9.50
C ILE A 241 -32.96 13.93 9.35
N SER A 242 -33.04 14.96 8.51
CA SER A 242 -34.27 15.65 8.14
C SER A 242 -34.16 16.13 6.69
N ALA A 243 -35.13 16.89 6.16
CA ALA A 243 -35.19 17.29 4.76
C ALA A 243 -33.88 17.93 4.23
N SER A 244 -33.17 18.66 5.09
CA SER A 244 -31.98 19.43 4.73
C SER A 244 -30.77 19.17 5.64
N SER A 245 -30.94 18.35 6.70
CA SER A 245 -29.89 17.98 7.66
C SER A 245 -29.35 16.58 7.39
N TYR A 246 -28.04 16.41 7.51
CA TYR A 246 -27.35 15.17 7.15
C TYR A 246 -26.20 14.82 8.09
N LEU A 247 -25.85 13.54 8.06
CA LEU A 247 -24.59 13.01 8.54
C LEU A 247 -23.88 12.27 7.39
N ARG A 248 -22.73 12.79 6.98
CA ARG A 248 -21.92 12.29 5.88
C ARG A 248 -20.60 11.77 6.40
N PHE A 249 -20.21 10.61 5.92
CA PHE A 249 -18.90 10.03 6.11
C PHE A 249 -18.19 9.92 4.77
N TYR A 250 -16.94 10.35 4.73
CA TYR A 250 -16.06 10.15 3.59
C TYR A 250 -14.98 9.15 3.97
N LEU A 251 -14.74 8.17 3.11
CA LEU A 251 -13.72 7.15 3.36
C LEU A 251 -12.83 7.00 2.13
N ALA A 252 -11.54 7.25 2.33
CA ALA A 252 -10.57 7.03 1.26
C ALA A 252 -10.51 5.53 0.90
N PRO A 253 -10.48 5.18 -0.39
CA PRO A 253 -10.28 3.80 -0.81
C PRO A 253 -8.90 3.31 -0.37
N LYS A 254 -8.78 2.00 -0.14
CA LYS A 254 -7.47 1.35 0.01
C LYS A 254 -6.77 1.36 -1.36
N LEU A 255 -5.99 2.40 -1.60
CA LEU A 255 -5.05 2.48 -2.70
C LEU A 255 -3.83 1.63 -2.38
N THR A 256 -3.24 0.96 -3.37
CA THR A 256 -1.95 0.29 -3.17
C THR A 256 -0.91 0.74 -4.20
N TYR A 257 0.35 0.68 -3.76
CA TYR A 257 1.55 1.18 -4.44
C TYR A 257 2.45 0.01 -4.88
N VAL A 258 2.24 -0.48 -6.10
CA VAL A 258 2.94 -1.64 -6.71
C VAL A 258 2.84 -1.59 -8.23
N GLY A 259 3.62 -2.45 -8.90
CA GLY A 259 3.62 -2.60 -10.35
C GLY A 259 4.05 -1.31 -11.05
N ASN A 260 3.34 -0.95 -12.12
CA ASN A 260 3.67 0.22 -12.93
C ASN A 260 3.69 1.54 -12.14
N LYS A 261 2.99 1.67 -11.02
CA LYS A 261 3.09 2.89 -10.18
C LYS A 261 4.51 3.09 -9.62
N ILE A 262 5.20 2.02 -9.25
CA ILE A 262 6.58 2.08 -8.74
C ILE A 262 7.57 2.04 -9.90
N ALA A 263 7.37 1.15 -10.86
CA ALA A 263 8.31 0.97 -11.97
C ALA A 263 8.41 2.23 -12.83
N VAL A 264 7.28 2.81 -13.23
CA VAL A 264 7.23 4.04 -14.05
C VAL A 264 7.86 5.20 -13.29
N PHE A 265 7.48 5.41 -12.02
CA PHE A 265 8.04 6.49 -11.22
C PHE A 265 9.56 6.34 -11.05
N SER A 266 10.05 5.14 -10.77
CA SER A 266 11.49 4.88 -10.61
C SER A 266 12.26 5.18 -11.89
N MET A 267 11.76 4.73 -13.04
CA MET A 267 12.40 4.98 -14.34
C MET A 267 12.34 6.46 -14.75
N GLN A 268 11.18 7.12 -14.64
CA GLN A 268 11.01 8.54 -14.94
C GLN A 268 11.85 9.43 -14.02
N SER A 269 12.00 9.04 -12.74
CA SER A 269 12.83 9.79 -11.79
C SER A 269 14.31 9.85 -12.20
N LEU A 270 14.75 8.88 -13.00
CA LEU A 270 16.09 8.75 -13.55
C LEU A 270 16.19 9.25 -15.01
N GLY A 271 15.14 9.87 -15.54
CA GLY A 271 15.16 10.52 -16.85
C GLY A 271 14.74 9.65 -18.03
N CYS A 272 14.10 8.50 -17.79
CA CYS A 272 13.51 7.70 -18.87
C CYS A 272 12.12 8.22 -19.26
N ASP A 273 11.85 8.31 -20.56
CA ASP A 273 10.48 8.37 -21.07
C ASP A 273 9.89 6.96 -21.06
N VAL A 274 8.74 6.79 -20.40
CA VAL A 274 8.17 5.46 -20.12
C VAL A 274 6.77 5.35 -20.70
N ALA A 275 6.59 4.37 -21.59
CA ALA A 275 5.27 3.89 -21.99
C ALA A 275 4.91 2.67 -21.11
N ALA A 276 3.79 2.75 -20.39
CA ALA A 276 3.33 1.67 -19.54
C ALA A 276 2.21 0.88 -20.23
N LEU A 277 2.39 -0.43 -20.36
CA LEU A 277 1.34 -1.36 -20.76
C LEU A 277 0.94 -2.17 -19.52
N ASN A 278 -0.29 -1.98 -19.05
CA ASN A 278 -0.82 -2.72 -17.91
C ASN A 278 -1.26 -4.12 -18.38
N THR A 279 -0.74 -5.18 -17.75
CA THR A 279 -1.16 -6.57 -17.98
C THR A 279 -2.30 -6.98 -17.04
N VAL A 280 -2.47 -6.23 -15.96
CA VAL A 280 -3.57 -6.29 -15.02
C VAL A 280 -3.95 -4.88 -14.61
N GLN A 281 -5.24 -4.66 -14.37
CA GLN A 281 -5.75 -3.45 -13.74
C GLN A 281 -6.42 -3.86 -12.44
N PHE A 282 -5.60 -4.07 -11.40
CA PHE A 282 -6.10 -4.44 -10.09
C PHE A 282 -6.18 -3.24 -9.15
N SER A 283 -7.16 -3.27 -8.25
CA SER A 283 -7.26 -2.32 -7.13
C SER A 283 -6.01 -2.40 -6.24
N ASN A 284 -5.39 -3.58 -6.15
CA ASN A 284 -4.15 -3.77 -5.42
C ASN A 284 -3.24 -4.95 -5.78
N HIS A 285 -1.99 -4.95 -5.28
CA HIS A 285 -1.12 -6.12 -5.48
C HIS A 285 -1.67 -7.35 -4.78
N THR A 286 -1.36 -8.50 -5.39
CA THR A 286 -1.77 -9.83 -4.96
C THR A 286 -1.31 -10.21 -3.55
N GLY A 287 -0.23 -9.59 -3.05
CA GLY A 287 0.26 -9.77 -1.68
C GLY A 287 -0.67 -9.23 -0.58
N TYR A 288 -1.65 -8.39 -0.91
CA TYR A 288 -2.75 -8.05 0.01
C TYR A 288 -3.79 -9.18 0.14
N ARG A 289 -3.62 -10.30 -0.59
CA ARG A 289 -4.48 -11.51 -0.62
C ARG A 289 -5.93 -11.28 -1.10
N GLN A 290 -6.39 -10.03 -1.14
CA GLN A 290 -7.67 -9.57 -1.65
C GLN A 290 -7.42 -8.45 -2.64
N PHE A 291 -7.75 -8.67 -3.91
CA PHE A 291 -7.68 -7.67 -4.96
C PHE A 291 -8.76 -7.95 -5.98
N THR A 292 -9.22 -6.91 -6.65
CA THR A 292 -10.25 -6.96 -7.69
C THR A 292 -9.80 -6.17 -8.89
N GLY A 293 -10.43 -6.39 -10.02
CA GLY A 293 -10.08 -5.75 -11.28
C GLY A 293 -9.88 -6.76 -12.39
N THR A 294 -9.40 -6.28 -13.53
CA THR A 294 -9.39 -7.08 -14.75
C THR A 294 -7.99 -7.53 -15.10
N ARG A 295 -7.91 -8.76 -15.63
CA ARG A 295 -6.73 -9.22 -16.34
C ARG A 295 -6.88 -8.75 -17.79
N VAL A 296 -5.83 -8.19 -18.34
CA VAL A 296 -5.84 -7.79 -19.75
C VAL A 296 -5.64 -9.04 -20.60
N SER A 297 -6.51 -9.23 -21.58
CA SER A 297 -6.47 -10.37 -22.48
C SER A 297 -5.30 -10.26 -23.48
N ALA A 298 -4.86 -11.38 -24.03
CA ALA A 298 -3.82 -11.42 -25.06
C ALA A 298 -4.17 -10.56 -26.29
N SER A 299 -5.45 -10.54 -26.69
CA SER A 299 -5.95 -9.70 -27.78
C SER A 299 -5.83 -8.22 -27.47
N GLU A 300 -6.22 -7.79 -26.27
CA GLU A 300 -6.11 -6.38 -25.86
C GLU A 300 -4.64 -5.92 -25.82
N ILE A 301 -3.72 -6.75 -25.30
CA ILE A 301 -2.27 -6.47 -25.32
C ILE A 301 -1.79 -6.28 -26.76
N THR A 302 -2.16 -7.22 -27.64
CA THR A 302 -1.76 -7.22 -29.05
C THR A 302 -2.34 -6.03 -29.81
N ASP A 303 -3.60 -5.67 -29.55
CA ASP A 303 -4.29 -4.56 -30.21
C ASP A 303 -3.72 -3.20 -29.77
N LEU A 304 -3.40 -3.03 -28.47
CA LEU A 304 -2.72 -1.84 -27.98
C LEU A 304 -1.34 -1.68 -28.62
N TYR A 305 -0.54 -2.75 -28.66
CA TYR A 305 0.77 -2.71 -29.30
C TYR A 305 0.64 -2.42 -30.81
N ARG A 306 -0.33 -3.02 -31.50
CA ARG A 306 -0.63 -2.71 -32.90
C ARG A 306 -0.95 -1.22 -33.09
N GLY A 307 -1.72 -0.62 -32.19
CA GLY A 307 -2.02 0.82 -32.20
C GLY A 307 -0.78 1.69 -32.04
N LEU A 308 0.14 1.31 -31.13
CA LEU A 308 1.44 1.99 -30.98
C LEU A 308 2.25 1.94 -32.27
N LYS A 309 2.32 0.77 -32.92
CA LYS A 309 3.02 0.60 -34.21
C LYS A 309 2.45 1.47 -35.32
N GLN A 310 1.12 1.50 -35.47
CA GLN A 310 0.45 2.33 -36.46
C GLN A 310 0.68 3.83 -36.23
N SER A 311 0.98 4.22 -35.00
CA SER A 311 1.29 5.59 -34.61
C SER A 311 2.78 5.91 -34.61
N TYR A 312 3.65 4.97 -35.02
CA TYR A 312 5.11 5.09 -34.97
C TYR A 312 5.67 5.34 -33.55
N LEU A 313 5.01 4.77 -32.53
CA LEU A 313 5.35 4.87 -31.10
C LEU A 313 5.96 3.58 -30.55
N ASP A 314 6.59 2.78 -31.41
CA ASP A 314 7.15 1.46 -31.10
C ASP A 314 8.69 1.45 -31.19
N ASP A 315 9.32 2.61 -31.00
CA ASP A 315 10.78 2.76 -30.99
C ASP A 315 11.31 2.81 -29.55
N PHE A 316 11.41 1.64 -28.93
CA PHE A 316 11.87 1.51 -27.54
C PHE A 316 13.32 1.04 -27.48
N ASP A 317 14.13 1.68 -26.64
CA ASP A 317 15.51 1.24 -26.33
C ASP A 317 15.53 0.04 -25.35
N MET A 318 14.48 -0.11 -24.56
CA MET A 318 14.46 -0.97 -23.39
C MET A 318 13.05 -1.44 -23.08
N MET A 319 12.92 -2.65 -22.53
CA MET A 319 11.66 -3.20 -22.04
C MET A 319 11.85 -3.82 -20.66
N LEU A 320 10.91 -3.56 -19.75
CA LEU A 320 10.77 -4.28 -18.48
C LEU A 320 9.45 -5.04 -18.52
N SER A 321 9.50 -6.36 -18.36
CA SER A 321 8.32 -7.18 -18.12
C SER A 321 8.31 -7.69 -16.68
N GLY A 322 7.17 -7.56 -16.03
CA GLY A 322 6.93 -8.05 -14.66
C GLY A 322 5.75 -9.02 -14.60
N TYR A 323 4.93 -8.91 -13.57
CA TYR A 323 3.80 -9.82 -13.31
C TYR A 323 2.80 -9.97 -14.47
N VAL A 324 2.65 -11.20 -14.98
CA VAL A 324 1.63 -11.59 -15.97
C VAL A 324 0.94 -12.89 -15.52
N PRO A 325 -0.35 -12.86 -15.10
CA PRO A 325 -0.98 -13.99 -14.43
C PRO A 325 -1.50 -15.11 -15.33
N GLY A 326 -1.45 -14.95 -16.67
CA GLY A 326 -2.06 -15.90 -17.60
C GLY A 326 -1.17 -16.19 -18.82
N ALA A 327 -1.11 -17.46 -19.21
CA ALA A 327 -0.24 -17.94 -20.28
C ALA A 327 -0.44 -17.22 -21.63
N PRO A 328 -1.67 -17.03 -22.15
CA PRO A 328 -1.86 -16.34 -23.44
C PRO A 328 -1.40 -14.87 -23.41
N ALA A 329 -1.60 -14.19 -22.28
CA ALA A 329 -1.17 -12.80 -22.12
C ALA A 329 0.36 -12.72 -22.06
N LEU A 330 1.01 -13.67 -21.39
CA LEU A 330 2.46 -13.75 -21.32
C LEU A 330 3.09 -14.06 -22.69
N GLU A 331 2.46 -14.95 -23.47
CA GLU A 331 2.86 -15.20 -24.87
C GLU A 331 2.81 -13.90 -25.69
N ALA A 332 1.73 -13.13 -25.61
CA ALA A 332 1.62 -11.85 -26.31
C ALA A 332 2.71 -10.84 -25.90
N VAL A 333 3.02 -10.74 -24.59
CA VAL A 333 4.12 -9.89 -24.09
C VAL A 333 5.46 -10.38 -24.63
N GLY A 334 5.68 -11.69 -24.68
CA GLY A 334 6.89 -12.30 -25.24
C GLY A 334 7.06 -12.02 -26.73
N GLU A 335 5.98 -12.08 -27.51
CA GLU A 335 6.03 -11.73 -28.95
C GLU A 335 6.36 -10.26 -29.18
N ILE A 336 5.86 -9.34 -28.34
CA ILE A 336 6.26 -7.93 -28.39
C ILE A 336 7.77 -7.78 -28.16
N ALA A 337 8.31 -8.43 -27.13
CA ALA A 337 9.73 -8.35 -26.81
C ALA A 337 10.62 -8.90 -27.94
N LYS A 338 10.22 -10.02 -28.55
CA LYS A 338 10.92 -10.60 -29.71
C LYS A 338 10.90 -9.66 -30.91
N GLU A 339 9.74 -9.10 -31.24
CA GLU A 339 9.59 -8.19 -32.37
C GLU A 339 10.46 -6.93 -32.20
N LEU A 340 10.50 -6.35 -30.98
CA LEU A 340 11.37 -5.22 -30.67
C LEU A 340 12.86 -5.57 -30.80
N LYS A 341 13.25 -6.78 -30.35
CA LYS A 341 14.62 -7.28 -30.49
C LYS A 341 15.01 -7.49 -31.96
N GLU A 342 14.14 -8.12 -32.74
CA GLU A 342 14.33 -8.32 -34.19
C GLU A 342 14.45 -6.98 -34.93
N LYS A 343 13.61 -6.00 -34.58
CA LYS A 343 13.66 -4.64 -35.14
C LYS A 343 14.99 -3.94 -34.83
N ALA A 344 15.51 -4.09 -33.61
CA ALA A 344 16.81 -3.56 -33.21
C ALA A 344 17.97 -4.22 -33.98
N GLN A 345 17.93 -5.55 -34.12
CA GLN A 345 18.91 -6.30 -34.91
C GLN A 345 18.89 -5.90 -36.39
N ALA A 346 17.70 -5.74 -36.99
CA ALA A 346 17.54 -5.33 -38.39
C ALA A 346 18.11 -3.92 -38.68
N ARG A 347 18.19 -3.05 -37.67
CA ARG A 347 18.81 -1.72 -37.76
C ARG A 347 20.35 -1.76 -37.68
N GLY A 348 20.96 -2.93 -37.55
CA GLY A 348 22.41 -3.11 -37.46
C GLY A 348 23.01 -2.68 -36.11
N LYS A 349 22.18 -2.54 -35.07
CA LYS A 349 22.58 -2.12 -33.73
C LYS A 349 22.08 -3.13 -32.70
N ALA A 350 22.76 -4.27 -32.57
CA ALA A 350 22.32 -5.37 -31.72
C ALA A 350 22.17 -4.97 -30.24
N GLY A 351 22.94 -3.98 -29.76
CA GLY A 351 22.82 -3.42 -28.40
C GLY A 351 21.80 -2.28 -28.25
N SER A 352 21.00 -1.96 -29.28
CA SER A 352 20.03 -0.84 -29.22
C SER A 352 18.69 -1.18 -28.54
N PHE A 353 18.42 -2.46 -28.25
CA PHE A 353 17.29 -2.88 -27.45
C PHE A 353 17.74 -3.82 -26.33
N PHE A 354 17.21 -3.63 -25.12
CA PHE A 354 17.53 -4.47 -23.96
C PHE A 354 16.28 -4.84 -23.17
N TRP A 355 16.05 -6.15 -23.00
CA TRP A 355 14.89 -6.68 -22.27
C TRP A 355 15.28 -7.24 -20.89
N VAL A 356 14.70 -6.64 -19.85
CA VAL A 356 14.70 -7.16 -18.48
C VAL A 356 13.40 -7.92 -18.22
N LEU A 357 13.50 -9.19 -17.86
CA LEU A 357 12.39 -10.07 -17.52
C LEU A 357 12.42 -10.39 -16.02
N ASP A 358 11.47 -9.83 -15.28
CA ASP A 358 11.15 -10.22 -13.91
C ASP A 358 9.95 -11.19 -13.94
N PRO A 359 10.13 -12.49 -13.67
CA PRO A 359 9.10 -13.48 -13.93
C PRO A 359 7.91 -13.40 -12.96
N VAL A 360 8.12 -12.94 -11.72
CA VAL A 360 7.09 -12.77 -10.67
C VAL A 360 6.08 -13.95 -10.63
N MET A 361 6.59 -15.17 -10.69
CA MET A 361 5.78 -16.39 -10.71
C MET A 361 5.32 -16.79 -9.31
N GLY A 362 6.07 -16.47 -8.27
CA GLY A 362 5.79 -16.92 -6.91
C GLY A 362 6.92 -16.69 -5.93
N ASP A 363 6.70 -16.99 -4.65
CA ASP A 363 7.72 -16.91 -3.61
C ASP A 363 7.39 -17.90 -2.47
N ASN A 364 8.38 -18.24 -1.64
CA ASN A 364 8.24 -19.14 -0.48
C ASN A 364 7.54 -20.47 -0.79
N GLY A 365 7.86 -21.08 -1.94
CA GLY A 365 7.29 -22.37 -2.35
C GLY A 365 5.90 -22.30 -2.99
N CYS A 366 5.32 -21.10 -3.17
CA CYS A 366 3.95 -20.92 -3.66
C CYS A 366 3.90 -20.06 -4.94
N LEU A 367 3.15 -20.51 -5.95
CA LEU A 367 2.91 -19.74 -7.18
C LEU A 367 1.82 -18.67 -6.99
N TYR A 368 2.03 -17.50 -7.61
CA TYR A 368 1.08 -16.40 -7.75
C TYR A 368 0.31 -16.43 -9.07
N VAL A 369 0.81 -17.22 -10.02
CA VAL A 369 0.29 -17.36 -11.39
C VAL A 369 -0.29 -18.75 -11.60
N ALA A 370 -1.05 -18.94 -12.69
CA ALA A 370 -1.53 -20.27 -13.06
C ALA A 370 -0.37 -21.21 -13.44
N GLN A 371 -0.53 -22.50 -13.20
CA GLN A 371 0.54 -23.51 -13.39
C GLN A 371 1.07 -23.56 -14.83
N ASP A 372 0.20 -23.26 -15.80
CA ASP A 372 0.48 -23.23 -17.23
C ASP A 372 1.34 -22.04 -17.67
N VAL A 373 1.58 -21.06 -16.79
CA VAL A 373 2.47 -19.91 -17.04
C VAL A 373 3.95 -20.32 -16.97
N VAL A 374 4.30 -21.28 -16.12
CA VAL A 374 5.71 -21.70 -15.91
C VAL A 374 6.35 -22.24 -17.20
N PRO A 375 5.72 -23.15 -17.97
CA PRO A 375 6.24 -23.58 -19.28
C PRO A 375 6.46 -22.42 -20.27
N VAL A 376 5.57 -21.42 -20.28
CA VAL A 376 5.71 -20.25 -21.16
C VAL A 376 6.94 -19.44 -20.78
N TYR A 377 7.17 -19.17 -19.50
CA TYR A 377 8.40 -18.53 -19.05
C TYR A 377 9.65 -19.32 -19.45
N LYS A 378 9.67 -20.66 -19.26
CA LYS A 378 10.79 -21.50 -19.72
C LYS A 378 11.04 -21.39 -21.23
N GLY A 379 10.00 -21.12 -22.03
CA GLY A 379 10.11 -20.82 -23.45
C GLY A 379 10.65 -19.42 -23.75
N LEU A 380 10.29 -18.42 -22.94
CA LEU A 380 10.60 -17.01 -23.17
C LEU A 380 11.94 -16.54 -22.60
N VAL A 381 12.41 -17.07 -21.47
CA VAL A 381 13.61 -16.57 -20.77
C VAL A 381 14.87 -16.55 -21.65
N ARG A 382 14.96 -17.40 -22.67
CA ARG A 382 16.07 -17.44 -23.63
C ARG A 382 16.19 -16.21 -24.53
N TYR A 383 15.14 -15.41 -24.63
CA TYR A 383 15.10 -14.21 -25.46
C TYR A 383 15.40 -12.94 -24.66
N ALA A 384 15.30 -13.00 -23.32
CA ALA A 384 15.61 -11.90 -22.42
C ALA A 384 17.12 -11.68 -22.30
N ASP A 385 17.52 -10.43 -22.09
CA ASP A 385 18.94 -10.06 -21.92
C ASP A 385 19.35 -10.12 -20.44
N LEU A 386 18.42 -9.81 -19.55
CA LEU A 386 18.57 -9.95 -18.10
C LEU A 386 17.31 -10.56 -17.49
N ILE A 387 17.46 -11.58 -16.66
CA ILE A 387 16.36 -12.09 -15.82
C ILE A 387 16.58 -11.78 -14.34
N LEU A 388 15.50 -11.54 -13.60
CA LEU A 388 15.52 -11.14 -12.19
C LEU A 388 14.76 -12.09 -11.24
N PRO A 389 14.90 -13.43 -11.35
CA PRO A 389 14.13 -14.35 -10.51
C PRO A 389 14.47 -14.17 -9.03
N ASN A 390 13.52 -14.45 -8.14
CA ASN A 390 13.87 -14.78 -6.75
C ASN A 390 14.38 -16.23 -6.64
N GLN A 391 14.80 -16.65 -5.45
CA GLN A 391 15.31 -18.01 -5.23
C GLN A 391 14.33 -19.10 -5.69
N PHE A 392 13.05 -19.02 -5.32
CA PHE A 392 12.04 -20.02 -5.70
C PHE A 392 11.82 -20.08 -7.21
N GLU A 393 11.80 -18.93 -7.88
CA GLU A 393 11.66 -18.86 -9.33
C GLU A 393 12.90 -19.42 -10.05
N ALA A 394 14.09 -19.18 -9.51
CA ALA A 394 15.33 -19.76 -10.03
C ALA A 394 15.32 -21.29 -9.91
N GLU A 395 14.80 -21.86 -8.82
CA GLU A 395 14.59 -23.30 -8.67
C GLU A 395 13.61 -23.85 -9.72
N LEU A 396 12.48 -23.16 -9.95
CA LEU A 396 11.50 -23.57 -10.97
C LEU A 396 12.07 -23.56 -12.39
N LEU A 397 12.86 -22.53 -12.72
CA LEU A 397 13.47 -22.38 -14.05
C LEU A 397 14.63 -23.35 -14.26
N SER A 398 15.51 -23.51 -13.27
CA SER A 398 16.69 -24.38 -13.36
C SER A 398 16.41 -25.85 -13.09
N GLU A 399 15.32 -26.16 -12.38
CA GLU A 399 15.00 -27.49 -11.82
C GLU A 399 16.08 -27.99 -10.85
N VAL A 400 16.79 -27.06 -10.21
CA VAL A 400 17.79 -27.32 -9.17
C VAL A 400 17.29 -26.71 -7.87
N GLU A 401 17.12 -27.52 -6.83
CA GLU A 401 16.81 -27.05 -5.47
C GLU A 401 18.02 -26.30 -4.88
N ILE A 402 17.81 -25.10 -4.33
CA ILE A 402 18.86 -24.21 -3.83
C ILE A 402 18.84 -24.23 -2.30
N VAL A 403 19.82 -24.90 -1.71
CA VAL A 403 19.95 -25.06 -0.25
C VAL A 403 21.26 -24.50 0.31
N ASP A 404 22.24 -24.24 -0.57
CA ASP A 404 23.60 -23.78 -0.26
C ASP A 404 24.22 -23.02 -1.45
N MET A 405 25.43 -22.48 -1.27
CA MET A 405 26.13 -21.77 -2.35
C MET A 405 26.46 -22.68 -3.56
N PRO A 406 26.93 -23.92 -3.39
CA PRO A 406 27.15 -24.84 -4.51
C PRO A 406 25.89 -25.11 -5.35
N SER A 407 24.74 -25.37 -4.72
CA SER A 407 23.48 -25.58 -5.42
C SER A 407 22.99 -24.32 -6.14
N LEU A 408 23.17 -23.13 -5.55
CA LEU A 408 22.92 -21.85 -6.19
C LEU A 408 23.78 -21.65 -7.45
N THR A 409 25.10 -21.87 -7.35
CA THR A 409 26.00 -21.75 -8.52
C THR A 409 25.67 -22.75 -9.62
N ARG A 410 25.28 -23.98 -9.26
CA ARG A 410 24.78 -24.98 -10.21
C ARG A 410 23.49 -24.53 -10.89
N ALA A 411 22.54 -23.95 -10.16
CA ALA A 411 21.31 -23.40 -10.74
C ALA A 411 21.64 -22.30 -11.77
N ILE A 412 22.56 -21.39 -11.44
CA ILE A 412 23.04 -20.34 -12.35
C ILE A 412 23.69 -20.95 -13.61
N SER A 413 24.57 -21.94 -13.47
CA SER A 413 25.19 -22.63 -14.62
C SER A 413 24.13 -23.25 -15.53
N VAL A 414 23.13 -23.95 -14.96
CA VAL A 414 22.03 -24.52 -15.73
C VAL A 414 21.26 -23.43 -16.49
N LEU A 415 20.98 -22.29 -15.86
CA LEU A 415 20.26 -21.19 -16.51
C LEU A 415 21.05 -20.62 -17.71
N HIS A 416 22.35 -20.38 -17.55
CA HIS A 416 23.20 -19.91 -18.66
C HIS A 416 23.34 -20.96 -19.77
N GLU A 417 23.59 -22.22 -19.43
CA GLU A 417 23.84 -23.27 -20.42
C GLU A 417 22.57 -23.66 -21.19
N ARG A 418 21.46 -23.88 -20.48
CA ARG A 418 20.18 -24.35 -21.02
C ARG A 418 19.47 -23.28 -21.83
N TYR A 419 19.47 -22.04 -21.33
CA TYR A 419 18.68 -20.95 -21.91
C TYR A 419 19.52 -19.87 -22.60
N ALA A 420 20.86 -19.93 -22.52
CA ALA A 420 21.74 -18.90 -23.09
C ALA A 420 21.46 -17.49 -22.55
N ILE A 421 21.01 -17.39 -21.30
CA ILE A 421 20.65 -16.11 -20.69
C ILE A 421 21.93 -15.29 -20.46
N PRO A 422 22.06 -14.06 -20.99
CA PRO A 422 23.28 -13.27 -20.86
C PRO A 422 23.58 -12.85 -19.42
N HIS A 423 22.58 -12.29 -18.75
CA HIS A 423 22.68 -11.76 -17.40
C HIS A 423 21.59 -12.34 -16.48
N ILE A 424 21.97 -12.70 -15.26
CA ILE A 424 21.05 -13.25 -14.25
C ILE A 424 21.30 -12.50 -12.95
N ILE A 425 20.24 -12.09 -12.27
CA ILE A 425 20.27 -11.63 -10.89
C ILE A 425 19.23 -12.41 -10.09
N ILE A 426 19.68 -13.23 -9.15
CA ILE A 426 18.82 -13.93 -8.21
C ILE A 426 18.62 -13.04 -6.97
N THR A 427 17.37 -12.65 -6.72
CA THR A 427 16.99 -11.83 -5.57
C THR A 427 16.59 -12.69 -4.35
N SER A 428 16.59 -12.09 -3.16
CA SER A 428 16.09 -12.71 -1.93
C SER A 428 16.77 -14.03 -1.53
N VAL A 429 18.06 -14.20 -1.84
CA VAL A 429 18.80 -15.44 -1.49
C VAL A 429 19.03 -15.50 0.03
N SER A 430 18.53 -16.56 0.66
CA SER A 430 18.62 -16.78 2.11
C SER A 430 19.27 -18.14 2.40
N LEU A 431 20.60 -18.17 2.44
CA LEU A 431 21.36 -19.41 2.69
C LEU A 431 21.78 -19.53 4.17
N PRO A 432 21.83 -20.75 4.74
CA PRO A 432 22.17 -20.99 6.15
C PRO A 432 23.56 -20.49 6.59
N ASP A 433 24.51 -20.39 5.66
CA ASP A 433 25.93 -20.18 5.98
C ASP A 433 26.41 -18.72 6.00
N VAL A 434 25.52 -17.74 5.82
CA VAL A 434 25.92 -16.31 5.93
C VAL A 434 25.95 -15.88 7.40
N THR A 435 26.86 -16.46 8.19
CA THR A 435 27.06 -16.07 9.60
C THR A 435 28.31 -15.18 9.78
N THR A 436 28.04 -14.03 10.40
CA THR A 436 28.94 -13.21 11.24
C THR A 436 29.95 -12.27 10.57
N PHE A 437 29.66 -10.96 10.63
CA PHE A 437 30.69 -9.94 10.86
C PHE A 437 30.57 -9.47 12.32
N PRO A 438 31.69 -9.27 13.05
CA PRO A 438 31.64 -8.63 14.35
C PRO A 438 31.31 -7.14 14.18
N SER A 439 30.24 -6.69 14.84
CA SER A 439 29.85 -5.28 14.88
C SER A 439 30.93 -4.43 15.56
N THR A 440 31.80 -3.79 14.79
CA THR A 440 32.63 -2.68 15.26
C THR A 440 32.73 -1.61 14.17
N VAL A 441 31.80 -0.65 14.20
CA VAL A 441 32.04 0.70 13.69
C VAL A 441 31.95 1.62 14.90
N THR A 442 33.08 1.79 15.58
CA THR A 442 33.26 2.85 16.59
C THR A 442 33.93 4.03 15.91
N THR A 443 33.26 5.18 15.98
CA THR A 443 33.81 6.50 15.70
C THR A 443 35.01 6.74 16.61
N SER A 444 36.17 7.05 16.02
CA SER A 444 37.39 7.40 16.76
C SER A 444 37.45 8.89 17.06
N ALA A 445 37.74 9.23 18.32
CA ALA A 445 38.35 10.49 18.74
C ALA A 445 39.44 10.18 19.80
N PRO A 446 40.49 11.01 19.96
CA PRO A 446 41.83 10.51 20.27
C PRO A 446 42.30 10.66 21.73
N ASP A 447 43.28 9.80 22.05
CA ASP A 447 44.39 9.87 23.02
C ASP A 447 44.16 10.13 24.54
N SER A 448 44.64 9.18 25.36
CA SER A 448 45.63 9.45 26.43
C SER A 448 46.16 8.17 27.16
N VAL A 449 47.48 7.96 27.01
CA VAL A 449 48.57 7.56 27.95
C VAL A 449 48.41 6.39 28.98
N PRO A 450 49.43 5.51 29.18
CA PRO A 450 49.32 4.22 29.89
C PRO A 450 49.96 4.14 31.31
N GLY A 451 49.55 3.12 32.09
CA GLY A 451 50.19 2.61 33.33
C GLY A 451 49.14 2.40 34.44
N SER A 452 49.13 1.39 35.33
CA SER A 452 50.08 0.36 35.77
C SER A 452 49.31 -0.74 36.55
N SER A 453 49.88 -1.95 36.51
CA SER A 453 49.66 -3.22 37.24
C SER A 453 49.17 -3.27 38.71
N ALA A 454 48.24 -4.19 39.02
CA ALA A 454 48.22 -5.11 40.19
C ALA A 454 46.92 -5.97 40.26
N PRO A 455 46.89 -7.15 40.95
CA PRO A 455 46.02 -8.29 40.63
C PRO A 455 44.67 -8.35 41.36
N THR A 456 43.71 -9.01 40.72
CA THR A 456 42.32 -9.30 41.13
C THR A 456 42.18 -10.36 42.24
N PRO A 457 41.22 -10.22 43.19
CA PRO A 457 40.66 -11.35 43.94
C PRO A 457 39.49 -12.00 43.17
N PRO A 458 39.15 -13.28 43.44
CA PRO A 458 38.14 -14.02 42.68
C PRO A 458 36.71 -13.51 42.96
N PRO A 459 35.79 -13.61 41.98
CA PRO A 459 34.42 -13.18 42.17
C PRO A 459 33.62 -14.18 43.03
N PRO A 460 32.60 -13.73 43.77
CA PRO A 460 31.62 -14.62 44.41
C PRO A 460 30.74 -15.32 43.35
N PRO A 461 30.02 -16.39 43.72
CA PRO A 461 29.36 -17.29 42.78
C PRO A 461 28.23 -16.61 41.98
N GLN A 462 28.10 -17.07 40.74
CA GLN A 462 27.15 -16.62 39.72
C GLN A 462 25.69 -16.58 40.21
N GLU A 463 25.07 -15.41 40.09
CA GLU A 463 23.63 -15.32 39.84
C GLU A 463 23.44 -15.27 38.30
N ASP A 464 22.55 -16.13 37.80
CA ASP A 464 22.14 -16.25 36.39
C ASP A 464 21.52 -14.93 35.89
N GLY A 465 22.37 -13.97 35.54
CA GLY A 465 22.02 -12.82 34.72
C GLY A 465 22.12 -13.23 33.26
N GLY A 466 21.01 -13.73 32.69
CA GLY A 466 20.89 -13.95 31.25
C GLY A 466 21.21 -12.67 30.49
N GLN A 467 22.44 -12.54 30.01
CA GLN A 467 22.83 -11.51 29.06
C GLN A 467 22.03 -11.76 27.79
N SER A 468 21.05 -10.89 27.53
CA SER A 468 20.39 -10.83 26.23
C SER A 468 21.46 -10.54 25.18
N GLN A 469 21.79 -11.55 24.37
CA GLN A 469 22.55 -11.34 23.14
C GLN A 469 21.84 -10.25 22.32
N PRO A 470 22.58 -9.29 21.74
CA PRO A 470 21.97 -8.32 20.84
C PRO A 470 21.25 -9.08 19.70
N PRO A 471 20.08 -8.60 19.23
CA PRO A 471 19.31 -9.31 18.22
C PRO A 471 20.15 -9.50 16.96
N ARG A 472 20.37 -10.77 16.56
CA ARG A 472 21.11 -11.14 15.35
C ARG A 472 20.45 -10.49 14.13
N THR A 473 21.18 -9.64 13.42
CA THR A 473 20.69 -9.03 12.18
C THR A 473 20.71 -10.08 11.06
N LYS A 474 19.54 -10.45 10.53
CA LYS A 474 19.44 -11.35 9.36
C LYS A 474 20.15 -10.68 8.18
N ILE A 475 20.96 -11.41 7.42
CA ILE A 475 21.63 -10.91 6.22
C ILE A 475 20.86 -11.42 5.00
N LEU A 476 20.62 -10.54 4.03
CA LEU A 476 20.09 -10.92 2.71
C LEU A 476 21.21 -10.82 1.69
N SER A 477 21.08 -11.59 0.61
CA SER A 477 22.00 -11.51 -0.51
C SER A 477 21.27 -11.41 -1.84
N VAL A 478 21.89 -10.68 -2.76
CA VAL A 478 21.59 -10.74 -4.18
C VAL A 478 22.80 -11.37 -4.87
N VAL A 479 22.54 -12.32 -5.77
CA VAL A 479 23.60 -13.00 -6.52
C VAL A 479 23.41 -12.76 -8.00
N GLY A 480 24.43 -12.16 -8.63
CA GLY A 480 24.43 -11.90 -10.06
C GLY A 480 25.42 -12.76 -10.81
N SER A 481 25.16 -12.98 -12.10
CA SER A 481 26.11 -13.64 -13.01
C SER A 481 25.93 -13.12 -14.43
N THR A 482 27.05 -12.92 -15.12
CA THR A 482 27.09 -12.70 -16.57
C THR A 482 27.83 -13.85 -17.23
N MET A 483 27.28 -14.40 -18.30
CA MET A 483 27.92 -15.52 -18.98
C MET A 483 29.18 -15.11 -19.76
N THR A 484 30.08 -16.03 -19.98
CA THR A 484 31.13 -15.92 -21.02
C THR A 484 30.58 -16.32 -22.40
N SER A 485 31.38 -16.16 -23.44
CA SER A 485 31.10 -16.67 -24.80
C SER A 485 30.84 -18.19 -24.82
N THR A 486 31.41 -18.92 -23.86
CA THR A 486 31.22 -20.38 -23.64
C THR A 486 30.13 -20.71 -22.64
N ARG A 487 29.29 -19.73 -22.28
CA ARG A 487 28.17 -19.84 -21.32
C ARG A 487 28.57 -20.17 -19.88
N GLN A 488 29.84 -19.97 -19.53
CA GLN A 488 30.32 -20.18 -18.16
C GLN A 488 29.94 -18.99 -17.27
N PRO A 489 29.54 -19.20 -16.01
CA PRO A 489 29.12 -18.13 -15.12
C PRO A 489 30.29 -17.27 -14.63
N ARG A 490 30.11 -15.95 -14.61
CA ARG A 490 30.95 -15.00 -13.86
C ARG A 490 30.12 -14.41 -12.72
N ALA A 491 30.07 -15.15 -11.62
CA ALA A 491 29.14 -14.88 -10.52
C ALA A 491 29.72 -13.96 -9.43
N PHE A 492 28.86 -13.15 -8.84
CA PHE A 492 29.16 -12.29 -7.70
C PHE A 492 28.00 -12.26 -6.70
N GLN A 493 28.31 -12.00 -5.44
CA GLN A 493 27.35 -11.82 -4.35
C GLN A 493 27.45 -10.41 -3.80
N ILE A 494 26.31 -9.78 -3.50
CA ILE A 494 26.24 -8.58 -2.66
C ILE A 494 25.40 -8.92 -1.44
N SER A 495 25.98 -8.79 -0.26
CA SER A 495 25.31 -9.03 1.02
C SER A 495 25.03 -7.71 1.72
N PHE A 496 23.83 -7.60 2.30
CA PHE A 496 23.37 -6.40 2.99
C PHE A 496 22.46 -6.79 4.17
N PRO A 497 22.39 -5.96 5.23
CA PRO A 497 21.55 -6.28 6.38
C PRO A 497 20.07 -6.23 6.01
N ALA A 498 19.32 -7.24 6.45
CA ALA A 498 17.87 -7.22 6.35
C ALA A 498 17.32 -6.11 7.26
N ILE A 499 16.47 -5.27 6.70
CA ILE A 499 15.69 -4.34 7.49
C ILE A 499 14.50 -5.14 8.03
N ASN A 500 14.35 -5.21 9.36
CA ASN A 500 13.28 -5.95 10.01
C ASN A 500 11.93 -5.19 9.90
N CYS A 501 11.45 -5.06 8.67
CA CYS A 501 10.22 -4.41 8.28
C CYS A 501 9.73 -5.08 6.98
N TYR A 502 8.44 -5.32 6.88
CA TYR A 502 7.84 -5.68 5.59
C TYR A 502 7.87 -4.44 4.69
N PHE A 503 7.99 -4.63 3.39
CA PHE A 503 7.87 -3.56 2.39
C PHE A 503 7.14 -4.11 1.18
N SER A 504 6.26 -3.31 0.59
CA SER A 504 5.57 -3.65 -0.65
C SER A 504 6.21 -2.96 -1.86
N GLY A 505 6.24 -3.64 -3.00
CA GLY A 505 6.75 -3.09 -4.26
C GLY A 505 8.27 -3.02 -4.37
N THR A 506 9.01 -3.71 -3.49
CA THR A 506 10.48 -3.76 -3.53
C THR A 506 11.00 -4.46 -4.78
N GLY A 507 10.31 -5.50 -5.27
CA GLY A 507 10.62 -6.16 -6.54
C GLY A 507 10.46 -5.21 -7.73
N ASP A 508 9.32 -4.51 -7.82
CA ASP A 508 9.06 -3.51 -8.88
C ASP A 508 10.10 -2.39 -8.89
N MET A 509 10.53 -1.93 -7.71
CA MET A 509 11.59 -0.94 -7.58
C MET A 509 12.95 -1.52 -8.00
N PHE A 510 13.29 -2.74 -7.56
CA PHE A 510 14.54 -3.40 -7.91
C PHE A 510 14.67 -3.59 -9.42
N SER A 511 13.62 -4.12 -10.07
CA SER A 511 13.64 -4.41 -11.51
C SER A 511 13.71 -3.15 -12.37
N ALA A 512 12.93 -2.12 -12.02
CA ALA A 512 12.98 -0.82 -12.67
C ALA A 512 14.34 -0.13 -12.53
N LEU A 513 14.92 -0.14 -11.32
CA LEU A 513 16.26 0.42 -11.09
C LEU A 513 17.34 -0.39 -11.80
N MET A 514 17.25 -1.73 -11.82
CA MET A 514 18.21 -2.58 -12.53
C MET A 514 18.24 -2.26 -14.02
N LEU A 515 17.10 -2.05 -14.68
CA LEU A 515 17.04 -1.67 -16.09
C LEU A 515 17.85 -0.38 -16.35
N VAL A 516 17.56 0.68 -15.58
CA VAL A 516 18.19 1.99 -15.79
C VAL A 516 19.66 1.99 -15.38
N ARG A 517 20.00 1.36 -14.25
CA ARG A 517 21.38 1.31 -13.74
C ARG A 517 22.27 0.38 -14.59
N MET A 518 21.70 -0.65 -15.21
CA MET A 518 22.42 -1.47 -16.19
C MET A 518 22.82 -0.63 -17.40
N ARG A 519 21.88 0.12 -17.99
CA ARG A 519 22.18 1.05 -19.09
C ARG A 519 23.24 2.07 -18.69
N GLU A 520 23.09 2.69 -17.52
CA GLU A 520 24.08 3.65 -17.02
C GLU A 520 25.48 3.02 -16.86
N ALA A 521 25.57 1.80 -16.32
CA ALA A 521 26.84 1.12 -16.14
C ALA A 521 27.50 0.75 -17.49
N VAL A 522 26.70 0.34 -18.48
CA VAL A 522 27.17 0.05 -19.84
C VAL A 522 27.67 1.31 -20.53
N TYR A 523 26.93 2.42 -20.47
CA TYR A 523 27.34 3.70 -21.08
C TYR A 523 28.58 4.33 -20.42
N ASN A 524 28.83 4.01 -19.15
CA ASN A 524 30.05 4.42 -18.45
C ASN A 524 31.22 3.45 -18.65
N THR A 525 31.01 2.33 -19.33
CA THR A 525 32.07 1.38 -19.65
C THR A 525 32.71 1.79 -20.97
N PRO A 526 34.03 2.07 -21.02
CA PRO A 526 34.70 2.43 -22.26
C PRO A 526 34.60 1.31 -23.30
N GLY A 527 34.39 1.67 -24.57
CA GLY A 527 34.38 0.73 -25.69
C GLY A 527 33.06 0.70 -26.44
N ASP A 528 32.81 -0.42 -27.12
CA ASP A 528 31.68 -0.66 -28.01
C ASP A 528 30.52 -1.43 -27.34
N LEU A 529 30.53 -1.55 -26.00
CA LEU A 529 29.58 -2.40 -25.28
C LEU A 529 28.11 -2.03 -25.52
N THR A 530 27.82 -0.75 -25.76
CA THR A 530 26.48 -0.25 -26.12
C THR A 530 25.97 -0.76 -27.47
N GLU A 531 26.86 -1.23 -28.35
CA GLU A 531 26.53 -1.74 -29.68
C GLU A 531 26.42 -3.27 -29.71
N ARG A 532 27.00 -3.94 -28.70
CA ARG A 532 27.03 -5.40 -28.60
C ARG A 532 25.69 -5.97 -28.16
N GLU A 533 25.36 -7.14 -28.71
CA GLU A 533 24.16 -7.90 -28.34
C GLU A 533 24.14 -8.15 -26.81
N SER A 534 22.99 -7.86 -26.21
CA SER A 534 22.75 -8.02 -24.77
C SER A 534 23.75 -7.30 -23.87
N TRP A 535 24.53 -6.33 -24.38
CA TRP A 535 25.62 -5.67 -23.65
C TRP A 535 26.60 -6.66 -22.99
N LEU A 536 26.88 -7.77 -23.66
CA LEU A 536 27.73 -8.83 -23.14
C LEU A 536 29.21 -8.39 -23.16
N SER A 537 29.82 -8.34 -21.97
CA SER A 537 31.23 -7.98 -21.80
C SER A 537 32.18 -9.10 -22.25
N ASP A 538 33.35 -8.74 -22.77
CA ASP A 538 34.42 -9.68 -23.14
C ASP A 538 34.75 -10.67 -22.02
N ASP A 539 35.13 -11.89 -22.37
CA ASP A 539 35.41 -12.98 -21.42
C ASP A 539 36.53 -12.65 -20.42
N SER A 540 37.44 -11.73 -20.79
CA SER A 540 38.51 -11.25 -19.90
C SER A 540 38.05 -10.30 -18.80
N VAL A 541 36.82 -9.76 -18.90
CA VAL A 541 36.27 -8.86 -17.88
C VAL A 541 35.91 -9.65 -16.64
N ASP A 542 36.44 -9.20 -15.50
CA ASP A 542 36.24 -9.84 -14.21
C ASP A 542 34.79 -9.69 -13.71
N ALA A 543 34.32 -10.67 -12.92
CA ALA A 543 32.97 -10.66 -12.36
C ALA A 543 32.62 -9.37 -11.59
N LEU A 544 33.61 -8.74 -10.93
CA LEU A 544 33.40 -7.52 -10.16
C LEU A 544 33.42 -6.24 -11.02
N ASP A 545 34.02 -6.31 -12.21
CA ASP A 545 34.14 -5.18 -13.13
C ASP A 545 32.98 -5.11 -14.14
N LEU A 546 32.16 -6.16 -14.19
CA LEU A 546 30.97 -6.25 -15.03
C LEU A 546 30.01 -5.07 -14.77
N PRO A 547 29.38 -4.51 -15.83
CA PRO A 547 28.31 -3.52 -15.68
C PRO A 547 27.18 -4.01 -14.78
N LEU A 548 26.85 -5.30 -14.84
CA LEU A 548 25.83 -5.93 -14.01
C LEU A 548 26.12 -5.79 -12.50
N ALA A 549 27.38 -6.00 -12.09
CA ALA A 549 27.79 -5.85 -10.70
C ALA A 549 27.70 -4.39 -10.24
N LYS A 550 28.23 -3.46 -11.05
CA LYS A 550 28.18 -2.02 -10.78
C LYS A 550 26.74 -1.49 -10.71
N ALA A 551 25.85 -1.99 -11.56
CA ALA A 551 24.44 -1.67 -11.53
C ALA A 551 23.79 -2.18 -10.24
N ALA A 552 23.97 -3.45 -9.90
CA ALA A 552 23.41 -4.07 -8.70
C ALA A 552 23.86 -3.36 -7.41
N GLU A 553 25.12 -2.94 -7.32
CA GLU A 553 25.63 -2.14 -6.19
C GLU A 553 24.87 -0.81 -6.03
N LYS A 554 24.64 -0.08 -7.13
CA LYS A 554 23.88 1.19 -7.12
C LYS A 554 22.40 0.99 -6.79
N VAL A 555 21.79 -0.08 -7.33
CA VAL A 555 20.39 -0.43 -7.02
C VAL A 555 20.24 -0.71 -5.54
N LEU A 556 21.12 -1.54 -4.96
CA LEU A 556 21.07 -1.86 -3.54
C LEU A 556 21.35 -0.64 -2.65
N GLY A 557 22.26 0.25 -3.04
CA GLY A 557 22.44 1.54 -2.36
C GLY A 557 21.16 2.38 -2.35
N SER A 558 20.52 2.54 -3.51
CA SER A 558 19.27 3.30 -3.65
C SER A 558 18.15 2.71 -2.80
N MET A 559 17.95 1.40 -2.93
CA MET A 559 16.88 0.69 -2.23
C MET A 559 17.10 0.70 -0.73
N HIS A 560 18.31 0.39 -0.26
CA HIS A 560 18.58 0.35 1.17
C HIS A 560 18.39 1.71 1.82
N GLU A 561 18.79 2.79 1.15
CA GLU A 561 18.57 4.16 1.65
C GLU A 561 17.08 4.52 1.71
N VAL A 562 16.33 4.22 0.65
CA VAL A 562 14.87 4.44 0.61
C VAL A 562 14.15 3.62 1.69
N LEU A 563 14.49 2.34 1.83
CA LEU A 563 13.89 1.43 2.80
C LEU A 563 14.23 1.84 4.23
N THR A 564 15.47 2.24 4.49
CA THR A 564 15.92 2.73 5.80
C THR A 564 15.18 3.99 6.19
N LYS A 565 15.15 5.01 5.32
CA LYS A 565 14.42 6.26 5.56
C LYS A 565 12.91 6.03 5.74
N THR A 566 12.34 5.10 4.97
CA THR A 566 10.94 4.69 5.10
C THR A 566 10.69 4.04 6.48
N ALA A 567 11.59 3.15 6.93
CA ALA A 567 11.51 2.49 8.22
C ALA A 567 11.73 3.44 9.42
N GLU A 568 12.65 4.41 9.32
CA GLU A 568 12.85 5.45 10.32
C GLU A 568 11.61 6.35 10.44
N GLY A 569 11.04 6.75 9.30
CA GLY A 569 9.76 7.46 9.25
C GLY A 569 8.61 6.66 9.85
N MET A 570 8.65 5.32 9.78
CA MET A 570 7.72 4.42 10.46
C MET A 570 7.95 4.44 11.99
N LYS A 571 9.19 4.25 12.47
CA LYS A 571 9.51 4.21 13.91
C LYS A 571 9.09 5.49 14.63
N GLY A 572 9.39 6.67 14.07
CA GLY A 572 8.99 7.96 14.66
C GLY A 572 7.48 8.21 14.71
N ARG A 573 6.67 7.42 13.98
CA ARG A 573 5.20 7.41 14.07
C ARG A 573 4.70 6.39 15.09
N VAL A 574 5.36 5.24 15.21
CA VAL A 574 5.02 4.19 16.19
C VAL A 574 5.39 4.61 17.61
N GLU A 575 6.52 5.30 17.81
CA GLU A 575 6.96 5.79 19.12
C GLU A 575 6.07 6.90 19.69
N ARG A 576 5.55 7.80 18.83
CA ARG A 576 4.54 8.81 19.24
C ARG A 576 3.22 8.20 19.73
N VAL A 577 2.95 6.94 19.38
CA VAL A 577 1.72 6.22 19.74
C VAL A 577 1.94 5.29 20.94
N ARG A 578 3.17 4.85 21.22
CA ARG A 578 3.52 3.95 22.34
C ARG A 578 3.33 4.56 23.73
N GLY A 579 3.15 5.89 23.85
CA GLY A 579 2.89 6.54 25.13
C GLY A 579 1.51 6.26 25.75
N PHE A 580 0.62 5.51 25.09
CA PHE A 580 -0.81 5.48 25.45
C PHE A 580 -1.52 4.12 25.43
N VAL A 581 -0.84 2.97 25.38
CA VAL A 581 -1.57 1.69 25.19
C VAL A 581 -1.00 0.50 25.98
N GLU A 582 -1.88 -0.14 26.78
CA GLU A 582 -1.74 -1.47 27.41
C GLU A 582 -2.13 -2.62 26.44
N GLU A 583 -1.79 -3.85 26.84
CA GLU A 583 -1.48 -5.10 26.10
C GLU A 583 -2.45 -5.76 25.09
N GLU A 584 -3.48 -5.12 24.53
CA GLU A 584 -4.25 -5.72 23.41
C GLU A 584 -4.04 -4.97 22.11
N GLU A 585 -3.17 -5.45 21.20
CA GLU A 585 -3.32 -5.26 19.72
C GLU A 585 -2.11 -5.76 18.88
N GLU A 586 -1.99 -7.07 18.69
CA GLU A 586 -1.05 -7.64 17.71
C GLU A 586 -1.47 -7.34 16.26
N LYS A 587 -2.79 -7.24 16.00
CA LYS A 587 -3.39 -7.05 14.67
C LYS A 587 -3.40 -5.59 14.19
N ARG A 588 -3.70 -4.61 15.06
CA ARG A 588 -3.58 -3.17 14.71
C ARG A 588 -2.13 -2.78 14.48
N LEU A 589 -1.19 -3.38 15.22
CA LEU A 589 0.24 -3.23 14.98
C LEU A 589 0.63 -3.77 13.60
N HIS A 590 0.07 -4.90 13.14
CA HIS A 590 0.34 -5.46 11.82
C HIS A 590 -0.18 -4.56 10.67
N LEU A 591 -1.42 -4.07 10.75
CA LEU A 591 -1.98 -3.19 9.71
C LEU A 591 -1.28 -1.82 9.64
N MET A 592 -0.90 -1.25 10.80
CA MET A 592 -0.08 -0.03 10.85
C MET A 592 1.33 -0.27 10.30
N LYS A 593 1.93 -1.43 10.58
CA LYS A 593 3.19 -1.86 9.95
C LYS A 593 3.04 -1.99 8.43
N SER A 594 1.96 -2.58 7.92
CA SER A 594 1.74 -2.75 6.47
C SER A 594 1.49 -1.42 5.73
N LYS A 595 0.79 -0.45 6.32
CA LYS A 595 0.58 0.88 5.71
C LYS A 595 1.84 1.77 5.78
N ALA A 596 2.63 1.66 6.84
CA ALA A 596 3.90 2.38 6.93
C ALA A 596 5.06 1.68 6.19
N ALA A 597 4.83 0.44 5.72
CA ALA A 597 5.72 -0.35 4.87
C ALA A 597 5.63 0.01 3.37
N GLU A 598 4.65 0.83 2.96
CA GLU A 598 4.57 1.33 1.59
C GLU A 598 5.73 2.28 1.29
N LEU A 599 6.40 2.05 0.14
CA LEU A 599 7.56 2.83 -0.28
C LEU A 599 7.18 4.29 -0.55
N ARG A 600 7.86 5.23 0.12
CA ARG A 600 7.66 6.68 -0.08
C ARG A 600 8.63 7.27 -1.07
N LEU A 601 8.61 6.76 -2.31
CA LEU A 601 9.57 7.12 -3.36
C LEU A 601 9.62 8.62 -3.65
N VAL A 602 8.47 9.30 -3.69
CA VAL A 602 8.38 10.75 -3.93
C VAL A 602 9.17 11.57 -2.91
N ARG A 603 9.21 11.14 -1.65
CA ARG A 603 9.91 11.85 -0.57
C ARG A 603 11.41 11.57 -0.52
N HIS A 604 11.86 10.54 -1.23
CA HIS A 604 13.24 10.04 -1.19
C HIS A 604 13.85 9.99 -2.60
N LEU A 605 13.44 10.93 -3.47
CA LEU A 605 13.89 11.03 -4.86
C LEU A 605 15.41 11.11 -4.99
N ASP A 606 16.08 11.84 -4.09
CA ASP A 606 17.53 11.96 -4.10
C ASP A 606 18.23 10.62 -3.84
N SER A 607 17.64 9.75 -3.01
CA SER A 607 18.17 8.41 -2.75
C SER A 607 18.07 7.53 -3.99
N LEU A 608 17.09 7.77 -4.87
CA LEU A 608 16.99 7.10 -6.16
C LEU A 608 18.02 7.64 -7.15
N ARG A 609 18.23 8.97 -7.21
CA ARG A 609 19.12 9.62 -8.19
C ARG A 609 20.60 9.47 -7.85
N HIS A 610 20.96 9.73 -6.59
CA HIS A 610 22.33 9.84 -6.10
C HIS A 610 22.59 8.90 -4.91
N PRO A 611 22.49 7.57 -5.11
CA PRO A 611 22.65 6.61 -4.03
C PRO A 611 24.09 6.56 -3.51
N LYS A 612 24.22 6.34 -2.20
CA LYS A 612 25.51 5.95 -1.61
C LYS A 612 25.74 4.45 -1.83
N VAL A 613 26.83 4.12 -2.51
CA VAL A 613 27.21 2.72 -2.75
C VAL A 613 27.99 2.17 -1.55
N GLU A 614 27.26 1.54 -0.62
CA GLU A 614 27.83 0.98 0.61
C GLU A 614 28.04 -0.54 0.52
N PHE A 615 27.19 -1.23 -0.23
CA PHE A 615 27.29 -2.68 -0.42
C PHE A 615 28.06 -3.00 -1.69
N ARG A 616 29.10 -3.83 -1.58
CA ARG A 616 30.01 -4.16 -2.68
C ARG A 616 29.91 -5.62 -3.08
N ALA A 617 30.06 -5.85 -4.37
CA ALA A 617 30.11 -7.18 -4.97
C ALA A 617 31.37 -7.92 -4.51
N ARG A 618 31.19 -9.21 -4.22
CA ARG A 618 32.25 -10.17 -3.91
C ARG A 618 32.15 -11.33 -4.88
N ARG A 619 33.29 -11.85 -5.32
CA ARG A 619 33.33 -12.95 -6.28
C ARG A 619 32.77 -14.22 -5.62
N ILE A 620 32.00 -14.98 -6.39
CA ILE A 620 31.66 -16.36 -6.06
C ILE A 620 32.47 -17.27 -6.98
N GLU A 621 33.14 -18.26 -6.42
CA GLU A 621 33.77 -19.31 -7.21
C GLU A 621 32.68 -20.31 -7.64
N CYS A 622 32.46 -20.43 -8.95
CA CYS A 622 31.62 -21.48 -9.51
C CYS A 622 32.49 -22.72 -9.80
N PRO A 623 32.13 -23.92 -9.33
CA PRO A 623 32.83 -25.13 -9.71
C PRO A 623 32.75 -25.33 -11.23
N GLN A 624 33.87 -25.70 -11.85
CA GLN A 624 33.91 -26.05 -13.27
C GLN A 624 32.93 -27.20 -13.55
N SER A 625 32.14 -27.09 -14.62
CA SER A 625 31.05 -28.02 -14.95
C SER A 625 31.50 -29.49 -14.86
N PHE A 626 30.84 -30.29 -14.03
CA PHE A 626 30.89 -31.74 -14.13
C PHE A 626 30.01 -32.14 -15.32
N TYR A 627 30.64 -32.59 -16.40
CA TYR A 627 29.99 -33.18 -17.57
C TYR A 627 28.99 -34.27 -17.20
#